data_AF-A0A953FK06-F1
#
_entry.id   AF-A0A953FK06-F1
#
_cell.length_a   1.000
_cell.length_b   1.000
_cell.length_c   1.000
_cell.angle_alpha   90.00
_cell.angle_beta   90.00
_cell.angle_gamma   90.00
#
_symmetry.space_group_name_H-M   'P 1'
#
loop_
_entity.id
_entity.type
_entity.pdbx_description
1 polymer ?
#
loop_
_entity_poly.entity_id
_entity_poly.type
_entity_poly.pdbx_seq_one_letter_code
_entity_poly.pdbx_strand_id
1 'polypeptide(L)'
;MIQRKQTLFLLAAALLCGLSFVFPIARYTASSPQVMYELGTRQVYDTVQGVPVVDAPLKYPIWLLYALLGAVMLVDVFLFKNRKQQLTILRSSWILILLLAVVQVVTHQSVSAYLNAGRHLGSGLGP
;
A
#
# COMPACT_ATOMS: atom_id res chain seq x y z
N MET A 1 -22.42 5.77 -21.01
CA MET A 1 -21.52 6.17 -22.11
C MET A 1 -20.15 6.46 -21.52
N ILE A 2 -19.19 5.53 -21.65
CA ILE A 2 -17.77 5.64 -21.26
C ILE A 2 -17.02 6.68 -22.16
N GLN A 3 -17.71 7.72 -22.63
CA GLN A 3 -17.36 8.50 -23.82
C GLN A 3 -16.13 9.41 -23.66
N ARG A 4 -15.46 9.40 -22.51
CA ARG A 4 -14.21 10.16 -22.31
C ARG A 4 -13.12 9.26 -21.76
N LYS A 5 -11.93 9.38 -22.37
CA LYS A 5 -10.68 8.75 -21.93
C LYS A 5 -10.43 8.95 -20.41
N GLN A 6 -10.89 10.06 -19.82
CA GLN A 6 -10.80 10.34 -18.39
C GLN A 6 -11.45 9.28 -17.48
N THR A 7 -12.66 8.80 -17.79
CA THR A 7 -13.32 7.76 -16.96
C THR A 7 -12.62 6.40 -17.09
N LEU A 8 -11.98 6.14 -18.23
CA LEU A 8 -11.15 4.95 -18.42
C LEU A 8 -9.91 4.99 -17.52
N PHE A 9 -9.24 6.15 -17.40
CA PHE A 9 -8.11 6.32 -16.50
C PHE A 9 -8.50 6.22 -15.02
N LEU A 10 -9.67 6.75 -14.63
CA LEU A 10 -10.18 6.60 -13.25
C LEU A 10 -10.50 5.14 -12.92
N LEU A 11 -11.11 4.41 -13.87
CA LEU A 11 -11.38 2.98 -13.71
C LEU A 11 -10.07 2.18 -13.63
N ALA A 12 -9.09 2.48 -14.48
CA ALA A 12 -7.77 1.89 -14.39
C ALA A 12 -7.08 2.20 -13.06
N ALA A 13 -7.19 3.42 -12.54
CA ALA A 13 -6.65 3.79 -11.23
C ALA A 13 -7.31 3.00 -10.09
N ALA A 14 -8.64 2.83 -10.13
CA ALA A 14 -9.36 1.99 -9.17
C ALA A 14 -8.90 0.52 -9.24
N LEU A 15 -8.70 -0.01 -10.45
CA LEU A 15 -8.16 -1.37 -10.64
C LEU A 15 -6.74 -1.50 -10.08
N LEU A 16 -5.85 -0.54 -10.34
CA LEU A 16 -4.49 -0.53 -9.79
C LEU A 16 -4.47 -0.47 -8.25
N CYS A 17 -5.39 0.29 -7.65
CA CYS A 17 -5.57 0.28 -6.19
C CYS A 17 -5.99 -1.11 -5.69
N GLY A 18 -6.88 -1.80 -6.41
CA GLY A 18 -7.26 -3.19 -6.10
C GLY A 18 -6.09 -4.18 -6.26
N LEU A 19 -5.31 -4.05 -7.33
CA LEU A 19 -4.14 -4.90 -7.57
C LEU A 19 -3.05 -4.71 -6.51
N SER A 20 -2.99 -3.55 -5.85
CA SER A 20 -2.07 -3.29 -4.74
C SER A 20 -2.32 -4.14 -3.49
N PHE A 21 -3.46 -4.85 -3.42
CA PHE A 21 -3.74 -5.86 -2.39
C PHE A 21 -3.23 -7.26 -2.75
N VAL A 22 -3.01 -7.53 -4.04
CA VAL A 22 -2.57 -8.82 -4.55
C VAL A 22 -1.06 -8.85 -4.74
N PHE A 23 -0.48 -7.73 -5.19
CA PHE A 23 0.95 -7.63 -5.46
C PHE A 23 1.72 -7.05 -4.26
N PRO A 24 2.94 -7.56 -3.98
CA PRO A 24 3.81 -6.99 -2.97
C PRO A 24 4.29 -5.59 -3.38
N ILE A 25 4.32 -4.68 -2.41
CA ILE A 25 4.74 -3.28 -2.58
C ILE A 25 6.25 -3.19 -2.71
N ALA A 26 6.99 -3.98 -1.93
CA ALA A 26 8.45 -4.03 -1.96
C ALA A 26 8.95 -5.44 -1.65
N ARG A 27 10.13 -5.78 -2.18
CA ARG A 27 10.86 -7.01 -1.86
C ARG A 27 12.20 -6.64 -1.24
N TYR A 28 12.59 -7.36 -0.20
CA TYR A 28 13.87 -7.19 0.49
C TYR A 28 14.64 -8.50 0.42
N THR A 29 15.86 -8.44 -0.09
CA THR A 29 16.79 -9.58 -0.16
C THR A 29 17.90 -9.38 0.85
N ALA A 30 18.12 -10.33 1.76
CA ALA A 30 19.29 -10.31 2.63
C ALA A 30 20.53 -10.83 1.88
N SER A 31 21.74 -10.53 2.38
CA SER A 31 23.00 -11.02 1.81
C SER A 31 23.16 -12.54 1.83
N SER A 32 22.32 -13.26 2.59
CA SER A 32 22.19 -14.71 2.51
C SER A 32 21.03 -15.05 1.55
N PRO A 33 21.24 -15.89 0.52
CA PRO A 33 20.22 -16.24 -0.48
C PRO A 33 19.00 -16.98 0.08
N GLN A 34 19.01 -17.34 1.37
CA GLN A 34 17.92 -18.04 2.07
C GLN A 34 16.97 -17.13 2.85
N VAL A 35 17.06 -15.80 2.74
CA VAL A 35 16.16 -14.88 3.44
C VAL A 35 15.66 -13.80 2.49
N MET A 36 14.39 -13.93 2.08
CA MET A 36 13.67 -12.96 1.26
C MET A 36 12.39 -12.54 1.98
N TYR A 37 12.13 -11.23 2.04
CA TYR A 37 10.91 -10.69 2.64
C TYR A 37 10.12 -9.88 1.61
N GLU A 38 8.79 -10.04 1.61
CA GLU A 38 7.87 -9.25 0.80
C GLU A 38 7.00 -8.36 1.69
N LEU A 39 6.98 -7.07 1.39
CA LEU A 39 6.07 -6.12 2.01
C LEU A 39 4.74 -6.15 1.27
N GLY A 40 3.73 -6.76 1.89
CA GLY A 40 2.35 -6.64 1.45
C GLY A 40 1.69 -5.37 2.01
N THR A 41 0.48 -5.09 1.53
CA THR A 41 -0.36 -3.96 1.97
C THR A 41 -0.82 -4.08 3.43
N ARG A 42 -0.85 -5.31 3.96
CA ARG A 42 -1.40 -5.63 5.27
C ARG A 42 -0.37 -6.17 6.26
N GLN A 43 0.63 -6.91 5.78
CA GLN A 43 1.68 -7.55 6.59
C GLN A 43 2.95 -7.75 5.74
N VAL A 44 4.07 -7.95 6.42
CA VAL A 44 5.33 -8.42 5.80
C VAL A 44 5.34 -9.95 5.82
N TYR A 45 5.66 -10.57 4.69
CA TYR A 45 5.74 -12.02 4.55
C TYR A 45 7.20 -12.44 4.36
N ASP A 46 7.61 -13.52 5.02
CA ASP A 46 8.84 -14.23 4.69
C ASP A 46 8.57 -15.15 3.49
N THR A 47 9.24 -14.92 2.37
CA THR A 47 9.04 -15.68 1.12
C THR A 47 9.51 -17.13 1.26
N VAL A 48 10.40 -17.42 2.21
CA VAL A 48 11.01 -18.75 2.39
C VAL A 48 10.16 -19.63 3.31
N GLN A 49 9.58 -19.06 4.35
CA GLN A 49 8.68 -19.79 5.25
C GLN A 49 7.20 -19.67 4.87
N GLY A 50 6.82 -18.67 4.06
CA GLY A 50 5.42 -18.39 3.71
C GLY A 50 4.60 -17.88 4.89
N VAL A 51 5.26 -17.49 6.00
CA VAL A 51 4.62 -17.06 7.25
C VAL A 51 4.74 -15.54 7.37
N PRO A 52 3.70 -14.84 7.88
CA PRO A 52 3.79 -13.43 8.20
C PRO A 52 4.82 -13.18 9.31
N VAL A 53 5.67 -12.18 9.13
CA VAL A 53 6.60 -11.72 10.16
C VAL A 53 5.80 -10.91 11.19
N VAL A 54 5.40 -11.57 12.29
CA VAL A 54 4.56 -10.97 13.36
C VAL A 54 5.25 -9.79 14.03
N ASP A 55 6.58 -9.80 14.11
CA ASP A 55 7.38 -8.79 14.81
C ASP A 55 7.64 -7.51 13.99
N ALA A 56 7.15 -7.45 12.74
CA ALA A 56 7.21 -6.24 11.89
C ALA A 56 5.80 -5.68 11.63
N PRO A 57 5.03 -5.28 12.67
CA PRO A 57 3.70 -4.72 12.47
C PRO A 57 3.80 -3.42 11.67
N LEU A 58 2.98 -3.29 10.63
CA LEU A 58 2.84 -2.01 9.93
C LEU A 58 2.31 -0.97 10.92
N LYS A 59 3.10 0.09 11.15
CA LYS A 59 2.70 1.20 12.04
C LYS A 59 1.43 1.91 11.59
N TYR A 60 1.14 1.88 10.29
CA TYR A 60 0.00 2.56 9.70
C TYR A 60 -0.84 1.61 8.85
N PRO A 61 -2.18 1.73 8.88
CA PRO A 61 -3.07 0.89 8.09
C PRO A 61 -3.08 1.32 6.61
N ILE A 62 -2.02 1.01 5.86
CA ILE A 62 -1.87 1.36 4.43
C ILE A 62 -3.02 0.80 3.59
N TRP A 63 -3.48 -0.40 3.94
CA TRP A 63 -4.63 -1.06 3.32
C TRP A 63 -5.89 -0.16 3.34
N LEU A 64 -6.10 0.62 4.40
CA LEU A 64 -7.25 1.51 4.53
C LEU A 64 -7.15 2.68 3.56
N LEU A 65 -5.95 3.22 3.37
CA LEU A 65 -5.70 4.32 2.42
C LEU A 65 -5.90 3.85 0.98
N TYR A 66 -5.43 2.65 0.62
CA TYR A 66 -5.69 2.06 -0.70
C TYR A 66 -7.18 1.79 -0.94
N ALA A 67 -7.89 1.28 0.07
CA ALA A 67 -9.33 1.04 -0.01
C ALA A 67 -10.10 2.35 -0.21
N LEU A 68 -9.75 3.40 0.56
CA LEU A 68 -10.39 4.71 0.47
C LEU A 68 -10.10 5.38 -0.87
N LEU A 69 -8.86 5.32 -1.36
CA LEU A 69 -8.49 5.86 -2.67
C LEU A 69 -9.22 5.12 -3.80
N GLY A 70 -9.28 3.79 -3.76
CA GLY A 70 -10.02 2.98 -4.72
C GLY A 70 -11.52 3.31 -4.72
N ALA A 71 -12.12 3.46 -3.53
CA ALA A 71 -13.53 3.84 -3.39
C ALA A 71 -13.81 5.24 -3.96
N VAL A 72 -12.94 6.22 -3.67
CA VAL A 72 -13.05 7.58 -4.23
C VAL A 72 -12.98 7.54 -5.75
N MET A 73 -12.03 6.79 -6.33
CA MET A 73 -11.90 6.65 -7.79
C MET A 73 -13.13 5.98 -8.41
N LEU A 74 -13.69 4.95 -7.77
CA LEU A 74 -14.92 4.30 -8.24
C LEU A 74 -16.13 5.24 -8.19
N VAL A 75 -16.31 5.98 -7.09
CA VAL A 75 -17.39 6.98 -6.97
C VAL A 75 -17.24 8.06 -8.05
N ASP A 76 -16.01 8.49 -8.32
CA ASP A 76 -15.71 9.50 -9.33
C ASP A 76 -16.00 9.01 -10.77
N VAL A 77 -15.90 7.70 -11.03
CA VAL A 77 -16.34 7.08 -12.30
C VAL A 77 -17.86 7.23 -12.47
N PHE A 78 -18.65 7.01 -11.42
CA PHE A 78 -20.11 7.12 -11.48
C PHE A 78 -20.59 8.58 -11.54
N LEU A 79 -19.80 9.54 -11.08
CA LEU A 79 -20.12 10.97 -11.10
C LEU A 79 -19.93 11.65 -12.48
N PHE A 80 -19.82 10.88 -13.57
CA PHE A 80 -19.57 11.37 -14.93
C PHE A 80 -20.55 12.44 -15.45
N LYS A 81 -21.76 12.51 -14.89
CA LYS A 81 -22.76 13.53 -15.22
C LYS A 81 -22.45 14.90 -14.60
N ASN A 82 -21.84 14.94 -13.41
CA ASN A 82 -21.60 16.16 -12.64
C ASN A 82 -20.12 16.58 -12.68
N ARG A 83 -19.67 17.08 -13.83
CA ARG A 83 -18.26 17.41 -14.11
C ARG A 83 -17.59 18.32 -13.08
N LYS A 84 -18.32 19.30 -12.54
CA LYS A 84 -17.79 20.22 -11.51
C LYS A 84 -17.47 19.47 -10.22
N GLN A 85 -18.34 18.55 -9.81
CA GLN A 85 -18.11 17.72 -8.62
C GLN A 85 -16.99 16.72 -8.89
N GLN A 86 -16.96 16.10 -10.08
CA GLN A 86 -15.91 15.17 -10.49
C GLN A 86 -14.51 15.79 -10.40
N LEU A 87 -14.33 17.00 -10.93
CA LEU A 87 -13.04 17.70 -10.85
C LEU A 87 -12.62 18.07 -9.42
N THR A 88 -13.58 18.42 -8.56
CA THR A 88 -13.32 18.74 -7.16
C THR A 88 -12.90 17.49 -6.38
N ILE A 89 -13.61 16.37 -6.57
CA ILE A 89 -13.28 15.09 -5.95
C ILE A 89 -11.92 14.61 -6.44
N LEU A 90 -11.69 14.64 -7.75
CA LEU A 90 -10.39 14.32 -8.33
C LEU A 90 -9.28 15.17 -7.73
N ARG A 91 -9.46 16.50 -7.57
CA ARG A 91 -8.48 17.37 -6.91
C ARG A 91 -8.25 16.98 -5.45
N SER A 92 -9.29 16.68 -4.70
CA SER A 92 -9.15 16.22 -3.31
C SER A 92 -8.39 14.89 -3.22
N SER A 93 -8.52 14.02 -4.22
CA SER A 93 -7.80 12.75 -4.28
C SER A 93 -6.27 12.91 -4.40
N TRP A 94 -5.78 14.05 -4.91
CA TRP A 94 -4.33 14.33 -4.93
C TRP A 94 -3.74 14.39 -3.52
N ILE A 95 -4.47 14.93 -2.56
CA ILE A 95 -4.04 14.97 -1.15
C ILE A 95 -3.97 13.55 -0.59
N LEU A 96 -4.94 12.69 -0.92
CA LEU A 96 -4.94 11.29 -0.52
C LEU A 96 -3.80 10.50 -1.17
N ILE A 97 -3.50 10.75 -2.44
CA ILE A 97 -2.36 10.14 -3.15
C ILE A 97 -1.04 10.57 -2.51
N LEU A 98 -0.90 11.86 -2.20
CA LEU A 98 0.29 12.39 -1.54
C LEU A 98 0.47 11.79 -0.14
N LEU A 99 -0.60 11.69 0.64
CA LEU A 99 -0.60 11.03 1.94
C LEU A 99 -0.19 9.55 1.81
N LEU A 100 -0.77 8.82 0.86
CA LEU A 100 -0.42 7.42 0.59
C LEU A 100 1.06 7.27 0.26
N ALA A 101 1.61 8.13 -0.60
CA ALA A 101 3.03 8.10 -0.98
C ALA A 101 3.94 8.34 0.23
N VAL A 102 3.62 9.32 1.09
CA VAL A 102 4.38 9.59 2.32
C VAL A 102 4.33 8.38 3.26
N VAL A 103 3.14 7.83 3.52
CA VAL A 103 2.98 6.67 4.39
C VAL A 103 3.72 5.45 3.85
N GLN A 104 3.74 5.25 2.53
CA GLN A 104 4.50 4.19 1.89
C GLN A 104 6.01 4.35 2.09
N VAL A 105 6.55 5.56 1.88
CA VAL A 105 7.98 5.83 2.10
C VAL A 105 8.35 5.59 3.57
N VAL A 106 7.55 6.11 4.51
CA VAL A 106 7.77 5.93 5.94
C VAL A 106 7.72 4.46 6.34
N THR A 107 6.79 3.69 5.77
CA THR A 107 6.66 2.26 6.05
C THR A 107 7.82 1.49 5.44
N HIS A 108 8.21 1.80 4.21
CA HIS A 108 9.36 1.19 3.56
C HIS A 108 10.64 1.43 4.36
N GLN A 109 10.87 2.65 4.84
CA GLN A 109 12.00 3.01 5.71
C GLN A 109 11.93 2.33 7.07
N SER A 110 10.74 2.22 7.67
CA SER A 110 10.56 1.55 8.95
C SER A 110 10.86 0.06 8.85
N VAL A 111 10.37 -0.59 7.79
CA VAL A 111 10.61 -2.02 7.52
C VAL A 111 12.06 -2.26 7.14
N SER A 112 12.66 -1.41 6.30
CA SER A 112 14.08 -1.55 5.96
C SER A 112 14.99 -1.33 7.17
N ALA A 113 14.71 -0.34 8.02
CA ALA A 113 15.43 -0.14 9.28
C ALA A 113 15.25 -1.33 10.23
N TYR A 114 14.04 -1.87 10.35
CA TYR A 114 13.76 -3.06 11.16
C TYR A 114 14.54 -4.28 10.66
N LEU A 115 14.55 -4.52 9.35
CA LEU A 115 15.27 -5.64 8.74
C LEU A 115 16.80 -5.45 8.80
N ASN A 116 17.30 -4.22 8.61
CA ASN A 116 18.73 -3.90 8.64
C ASN A 116 19.32 -3.83 10.06
N ALA A 117 18.51 -3.52 11.07
CA ALA A 117 18.94 -3.52 12.48
C ALA A 117 19.33 -4.93 12.97
N GLY A 118 19.13 -5.97 12.15
CA GLY A 118 19.33 -7.35 12.53
C GLY A 118 18.29 -7.78 13.57
N ARG A 119 18.06 -9.08 13.73
CA ARG A 119 17.24 -9.65 14.80
C ARG A 119 17.87 -9.43 16.19
N HIS A 120 18.14 -8.19 16.59
CA HIS A 120 18.59 -7.82 17.92
C HIS A 120 17.44 -7.28 18.75
N LEU A 121 16.44 -8.13 19.00
CA LEU A 121 15.62 -8.04 20.21
C LEU A 121 15.48 -9.42 20.83
N GLY A 122 16.62 -10.06 21.07
CA GLY A 122 16.73 -11.03 22.15
C GLY A 122 16.95 -10.27 23.46
N SER A 123 15.88 -9.86 24.13
CA SER A 123 15.92 -9.73 25.59
C SER A 123 14.51 -9.93 26.15
N GLY A 124 14.17 -11.20 26.37
CA GLY A 124 13.20 -11.58 27.38
C GLY A 124 13.96 -12.20 28.55
N LEU A 125 13.92 -11.55 29.72
CA LEU A 125 13.90 -12.28 30.98
C LEU A 125 12.45 -12.19 31.46
N GLY A 126 11.76 -13.32 31.36
CA GLY A 126 10.43 -13.58 31.89
C GLY A 126 10.34 -15.08 32.16
N PRO A 127 9.65 -15.47 33.25
CA PRO A 127 10.07 -16.47 34.24
C PRO A 127 10.50 -17.83 33.71
#